data_AF-A0A3C1Q8K6-F1
#
_entry.id   AF-A0A3C1Q8K6-F1
#
_cell.length_a   1.000
_cell.length_b   1.000
_cell.length_c   1.000
_cell.angle_alpha   90.00
_cell.angle_beta   90.00
_cell.angle_gamma   90.00
#
_symmetry.space_group_name_H-M   'P 1'
#
loop_
_entity.id
_entity.type
_entity.pdbx_description
1 polymer ?
#
loop_
_entity_poly.entity_id
_entity_poly.type
_entity_poly.pdbx_seq_one_letter_code
_entity_poly.pdbx_strand_id
1 'polypeptide(L)' 'MSKPTPMIRQYRELKRRCPDAILMFRLGDFYEMFMEDAE' A
#
# COMPACT_ATOMS: atom_id res chain seq x y z
N MET A 1 7.14 -8.98 18.06
CA MET A 1 7.13 -8.41 16.70
C MET A 1 5.67 -8.25 16.28
N SER A 2 5.19 -7.02 16.09
CA SER A 2 3.81 -6.78 15.65
C SER A 2 3.59 -7.31 14.24
N LYS A 3 2.54 -8.10 14.03
CA LYS A 3 2.19 -8.58 12.69
C LYS A 3 1.72 -7.40 11.83
N PRO A 4 2.15 -7.30 10.57
CA PRO A 4 1.65 -6.28 9.67
C PRO A 4 0.13 -6.45 9.48
N THR A 5 -0.58 -5.33 9.40
CA THR A 5 -2.02 -5.34 9.14
C THR A 5 -2.30 -6.00 7.78
N PRO A 6 -3.50 -6.56 7.57
CA PRO A 6 -3.88 -7.15 6.28
C PRO A 6 -3.64 -6.20 5.09
N MET A 7 -3.92 -4.90 5.29
CA MET A 7 -3.72 -3.86 4.28
C MET A 7 -2.24 -3.68 3.89
N ILE A 8 -1.33 -3.61 4.88
CA ILE A 8 0.12 -3.49 4.59
C ILE A 8 0.67 -4.75 3.92
N ARG A 9 0.11 -5.93 4.21
CA ARG A 9 0.48 -7.16 3.49
C ARG A 9 0.09 -7.08 2.02
N GLN A 10 -1.11 -6.58 1.70
CA GLN A 10 -1.58 -6.39 0.34
C GLN A 10 -0.75 -5.34 -0.41
N TYR A 11 -0.44 -4.21 0.22
CA TYR A 11 0.46 -3.19 -0.32
C TYR A 11 1.80 -3.80 -0.78
N ARG A 12 2.48 -4.52 0.13
CA ARG A 12 3.79 -5.15 -0.17
C ARG A 12 3.72 -6.20 -1.26
N GLU A 13 2.60 -6.91 -1.40
CA GLU A 13 2.42 -7.89 -2.46
C GLU A 13 2.23 -7.21 -3.83
N LEU A 14 1.37 -6.19 -3.88
CA LEU A 14 1.10 -5.44 -5.10
C LEU A 14 2.33 -4.64 -5.56
N LYS A 15 3.05 -4.00 -4.64
CA LYS A 15 4.24 -3.22 -4.96
C LYS A 15 5.36 -4.09 -5.52
N ARG A 16 5.52 -5.33 -5.03
CA ARG A 16 6.45 -6.30 -5.63
C ARG A 16 6.08 -6.70 -7.06
N ARG A 17 4.80 -6.68 -7.41
CA ARG A 17 4.33 -7.00 -8.77
C ARG A 17 4.45 -5.80 -9.71
N CYS A 18 4.33 -4.59 -9.18
CA CYS A 18 4.38 -3.34 -9.92
C CYS A 18 5.31 -2.33 -9.20
N PRO A 19 6.64 -2.56 -9.19
CA PRO A 19 7.58 -1.75 -8.39
C PRO A 19 7.59 -0.28 -8.80
N ASP A 20 7.38 -0.01 -10.09
CA ASP A 20 7.44 1.34 -10.65
C ASP A 20 6.10 2.08 -10.63
N ALA A 21 5.03 1.44 -10.15
CA ALA A 21 3.70 2.04 -10.10
C ALA A 21 3.43 2.66 -8.71
N ILE A 22 2.71 3.79 -8.69
CA ILE A 22 2.16 4.37 -7.46
C ILE A 22 0.88 3.62 -7.11
N LEU A 23 0.78 3.11 -5.89
CA LEU A 23 -0.41 2.41 -5.41
C LEU A 23 -1.32 3.33 -4.61
N MET A 24 -2.52 3.59 -5.14
CA MET A 24 -3.57 4.35 -4.47
C MET A 24 -4.64 3.40 -3.92
N PHE A 25 -4.81 3.37 -2.61
CA PHE A 25 -5.83 2.55 -1.95
C PHE A 25 -7.05 3.41 -1.64
N ARG A 26 -8.23 2.93 -2.03
CA ARG A 26 -9.48 3.63 -1.70
C ARG A 26 -9.89 3.32 -0.25
N LEU A 27 -9.93 4.36 0.58
CA LEU A 27 -10.46 4.30 1.94
C LEU A 27 -11.67 5.24 2.02
N GLY A 28 -12.86 4.67 1.80
CA GLY A 28 -14.10 5.43 1.73
C GLY A 28 -14.13 6.38 0.53
N ASP A 29 -14.14 7.67 0.82
CA ASP A 29 -14.25 8.77 -0.15
C ASP A 29 -12.88 9.27 -0.64
N PHE A 30 -11.79 8.82 -0.01
CA PHE A 30 -10.43 9.25 -0.33
C PHE A 30 -9.58 8.10 -0.85
N TYR A 31 -8.48 8.50 -1.51
CA TYR A 31 -7.39 7.60 -1.85
C TYR A 31 -6.19 7.93 -0.97
N GLU A 32 -5.62 6.92 -0.33
CA GLU A 32 -4.37 7.03 0.41
C GLU A 32 -3.28 6.23 -0.26
N MET A 33 -2.07 6.77 -0.17
CA MET A 33 -0.83 6.09 -0.53
C MET A 33 -0.15 5.67 0.77
N PHE A 34 0.67 4.62 0.70
CA PHE A 34 1.35 4.09 1.88
C PHE A 34 2.86 4.01 1.64
N MET A 35 3.64 4.15 2.72
CA MET A 35 5.09 3.94 2.74
C MET A 35 5.80 4.84 1.71
N GLU A 36 6.66 4.27 0.87
CA GLU A 36 7.44 4.95 -0.18
C GLU A 36 6.57 5.64 -1.24
N ASP A 37 5.32 5.21 -1.43
CA ASP A 37 4.39 5.90 -2.34
C ASP A 37 3.86 7.21 -1.75
N ALA A 38 4.06 7.45 -0.44
CA ALA A 38 3.54 8.60 0.30
C ALA A 38 4.63 9.54 0.87
N GLU A 39 5.91 9.23 0.66
CA GLU A 39 7.07 10.05 1.06
C GLU A 39 7.30 11.21 0.09
#